data_AF-A0A926HPP8-F1
#
_entry.id   AF-A0A926HPP8-F1
#
_cell.length_a   1.000
_cell.length_b   1.000
_cell.length_c   1.000
_cell.angle_alpha   90.00
_cell.angle_beta   90.00
_cell.angle_gamma   90.00
#
_symmetry.space_group_name_H-M   'P 1'
#
loop_
_entity.id
_entity.type
_entity.pdbx_description
1 polymer ?
#
loop_
_entity_poly.entity_id
_entity_poly.type
_entity_poly.pdbx_seq_one_letter_code
_entity_poly.pdbx_strand_id
1 'polypeptide(L)'
;MIERIREYLERAFAHAPQTAKVLELKEELFANLVDKYQDQLNNGASEEEAYNVVIGGIGDISDLIASMEEPRDVDAKRRRAAITAVAVALYILSPFLFLVGEELFHLEMLGMFLFFGCIAVATAMLIYVHMTKPETNPEETMVEDFKKWRRQSARSEAAQGSLRSAFWLIVVVIYFGVSFYFGIWGYSWLIFIIGAAIDRLVSGLWHLKEDGDE
;
A
#
# COMPACT_ATOMS: atom_id res chain seq x y z
N MET A 1 -39.99 13.68 3.90
CA MET A 1 -39.32 13.78 5.22
C MET A 1 -37.87 13.30 5.22
N ILE A 2 -37.51 12.22 4.51
CA ILE A 2 -36.12 11.73 4.41
C ILE A 2 -35.14 12.81 3.92
N GLU A 3 -35.52 13.62 2.93
CA GLU A 3 -34.67 14.73 2.46
C GLU A 3 -34.38 15.78 3.55
N ARG A 4 -35.32 16.01 4.48
CA ARG A 4 -35.10 16.92 5.62
C ARG A 4 -34.07 16.35 6.60
N ILE A 5 -33.99 15.03 6.75
CA ILE A 5 -32.96 14.36 7.55
C ILE A 5 -31.58 14.57 6.90
N ARG A 6 -31.50 14.45 5.56
CA ARG A 6 -30.27 14.74 4.81
C ARG A 6 -29.82 16.19 4.99
N GLU A 7 -30.73 17.14 4.79
CA GLU A 7 -30.42 18.57 4.97
C GLU A 7 -29.97 18.90 6.40
N TYR A 8 -30.56 18.27 7.42
CA TYR A 8 -30.14 18.44 8.80
C TYR A 8 -28.69 17.94 9.02
N LEU A 9 -28.39 16.72 8.55
CA LEU A 9 -27.05 16.14 8.60
C LEU A 9 -26.02 17.00 7.86
N GLU A 10 -26.38 17.53 6.69
CA GLU A 10 -25.50 18.44 5.95
C GLU A 10 -25.19 19.72 6.71
N ARG A 11 -26.17 20.28 7.41
CA ARG A 11 -25.94 21.45 8.26
C ARG A 11 -25.10 21.11 9.49
N ALA A 12 -25.35 19.97 10.13
CA ALA A 12 -24.56 19.52 11.29
C ALA A 12 -23.08 19.29 10.93
N PHE A 13 -22.82 18.77 9.73
CA PHE A 13 -21.47 18.54 9.22
C PHE A 13 -20.92 19.72 8.39
N ALA A 14 -21.60 20.87 8.32
CA ALA A 14 -21.19 22.00 7.46
C ALA A 14 -19.80 22.56 7.81
N HIS A 15 -19.40 22.46 9.08
CA HIS A 15 -18.09 22.88 9.58
C HIS A 15 -17.11 21.72 9.76
N ALA A 16 -17.50 20.49 9.42
CA ALA A 16 -16.66 19.32 9.55
C ALA A 16 -15.60 19.27 8.43
N PRO A 17 -14.40 18.75 8.71
CA PRO A 17 -13.39 18.58 7.68
C PRO A 17 -13.85 17.50 6.67
N GLN A 18 -13.71 17.78 5.37
CA GLN A 18 -14.04 16.83 4.30
C GLN A 18 -12.97 15.74 4.17
N THR A 19 -12.85 14.91 5.20
CA THR A 19 -12.06 13.68 5.18
C THR A 19 -12.96 12.51 4.86
N ALA A 20 -12.45 11.45 4.22
CA ALA A 20 -13.29 10.31 3.91
C ALA A 20 -13.80 9.58 5.17
N LYS A 21 -13.11 9.62 6.31
CA LYS A 21 -13.65 9.13 7.61
C LYS A 21 -14.92 9.90 8.03
N VAL A 22 -14.91 11.22 7.89
CA VAL A 22 -16.08 12.07 8.22
C VAL A 22 -17.22 11.85 7.22
N LEU A 23 -16.89 11.60 5.95
CA LEU A 23 -17.86 11.32 4.90
C LEU A 23 -18.53 9.95 5.09
N GLU A 24 -17.74 8.93 5.42
CA GLU A 24 -18.21 7.59 5.78
C GLU A 24 -19.12 7.63 7.01
N LEU A 25 -18.70 8.32 8.08
CA LEU A 25 -19.56 8.51 9.25
C LEU A 25 -20.87 9.24 8.89
N LYS A 26 -20.81 10.27 8.04
CA LYS A 26 -22.01 10.98 7.58
C LYS A 26 -22.97 10.03 6.85
N GLU A 27 -22.46 9.15 6.00
CA GLU A 27 -23.26 8.15 5.28
C GLU A 27 -23.82 7.08 6.23
N GLU A 28 -23.01 6.56 7.16
CA GLU A 28 -23.43 5.57 8.15
C GLU A 28 -24.50 6.13 9.10
N LEU A 29 -24.30 7.36 9.60
CA LEU A 29 -25.29 8.05 10.42
C LEU A 29 -26.57 8.32 9.63
N PHE A 30 -26.47 8.72 8.36
CA PHE A 30 -27.64 8.93 7.53
C PHE A 30 -28.45 7.65 7.36
N ALA A 31 -27.81 6.53 7.04
CA ALA A 31 -28.47 5.24 6.92
C ALA A 31 -29.16 4.84 8.23
N ASN A 32 -28.45 4.89 9.36
CA ASN A 32 -28.99 4.56 10.68
C ASN A 32 -30.19 5.44 11.07
N LEU A 33 -30.17 6.73 10.72
CA LEU A 33 -31.27 7.65 11.02
C LEU A 33 -32.49 7.41 10.13
N VAL A 34 -32.28 7.03 8.86
CA VAL A 34 -33.37 6.65 7.95
C VAL A 34 -34.04 5.36 8.42
N ASP A 35 -33.26 4.36 8.84
CA ASP A 35 -33.79 3.11 9.36
C ASP A 35 -34.61 3.36 10.64
N LYS A 36 -34.07 4.13 11.59
CA LYS A 36 -34.79 4.50 12.82
C LYS A 36 -36.05 5.33 12.56
N TYR A 37 -36.03 6.16 11.53
CA TYR A 37 -37.21 6.92 11.10
C TYR A 37 -38.30 5.98 10.56
N GLN A 38 -37.92 5.00 9.73
CA GLN A 38 -38.86 4.02 9.19
C GLN A 38 -39.43 3.11 10.29
N ASP A 39 -38.64 2.73 11.29
CA ASP A 39 -39.12 1.98 12.45
C ASP A 39 -40.18 2.76 13.24
N GLN A 40 -40.00 4.07 13.42
CA GLN A 40 -41.00 4.91 14.10
C GLN A 40 -42.32 5.00 13.31
N LEU A 41 -42.24 5.10 11.98
CA LEU A 41 -43.43 5.05 11.12
C LEU A 41 -44.15 3.70 11.24
N ASN A 42 -43.40 2.60 11.24
CA ASN A 42 -43.94 1.25 11.40
C ASN A 42 -44.60 1.03 12.76
N ASN A 43 -44.11 1.71 13.82
CA ASN A 43 -44.69 1.72 15.14
C ASN A 43 -45.93 2.64 15.28
N GLY A 44 -46.41 3.22 14.18
CA GLY A 44 -47.61 4.04 14.13
C GLY A 44 -47.39 5.51 14.51
N ALA A 45 -46.15 5.98 14.62
CA ALA A 45 -45.86 7.39 14.81
C ALA A 45 -46.16 8.19 13.54
N SER A 46 -46.59 9.45 13.72
CA SER A 46 -46.75 10.36 12.59
C SER A 46 -45.40 10.75 11.98
N GLU A 47 -45.40 11.18 10.71
CA GLU A 47 -44.17 11.60 10.02
C GLU A 47 -43.38 12.68 10.76
N GLU A 48 -44.07 13.64 11.40
CA GLU A 48 -43.42 14.71 12.17
C GLU A 48 -42.88 14.23 13.51
N GLU A 49 -43.61 13.34 14.18
CA GLU A 49 -43.23 12.80 15.48
C GLU A 49 -42.03 11.85 15.36
N ALA A 50 -42.04 10.98 14.34
CA ALA A 50 -40.89 10.15 13.97
C ALA A 50 -39.65 11.01 13.68
N TYR A 51 -39.81 12.12 12.96
CA TYR A 51 -38.70 13.03 12.66
C TYR A 51 -38.13 13.68 13.93
N ASN A 52 -38.98 14.21 14.81
CA ASN A 52 -38.55 14.87 16.04
C ASN A 52 -37.83 13.90 17.00
N VAL A 53 -38.30 12.65 17.09
CA VAL A 53 -37.67 11.60 17.90
C VAL A 53 -36.29 11.23 17.35
N VAL A 54 -36.16 11.08 16.03
CA VAL A 54 -34.90 10.72 15.38
C VAL A 54 -33.86 11.84 15.52
N ILE A 55 -34.23 13.10 15.25
CA ILE A 55 -33.32 14.24 15.36
C ILE A 55 -32.94 14.53 16.83
N GLY A 56 -33.90 14.42 17.75
CA GLY A 56 -33.63 14.62 19.18
C GLY A 56 -32.66 13.59 19.78
N GLY A 57 -32.54 12.41 19.17
CA GLY A 57 -31.65 11.34 19.63
C GLY A 57 -30.20 11.43 19.16
N ILE A 58 -29.88 12.32 18.22
CA ILE A 58 -28.53 12.47 17.65
C ILE A 58 -27.57 13.16 18.64
N GLY A 59 -28.06 14.10 19.44
CA GLY A 59 -27.22 14.87 20.36
C GLY A 59 -26.22 15.81 19.65
N ASP A 60 -25.09 16.10 20.30
CA ASP A 60 -24.05 16.99 19.75
C ASP A 60 -23.05 16.22 18.87
N ILE A 61 -23.29 16.23 17.56
CA ILE A 61 -22.38 15.63 16.56
C ILE A 61 -21.03 16.36 16.54
N SER A 62 -20.96 17.60 17.04
CA SER A 62 -19.75 18.41 17.03
C SER A 62 -18.63 17.75 17.85
N ASP A 63 -18.97 17.16 19.00
CA ASP A 63 -18.02 16.42 19.83
C ASP A 63 -17.49 15.16 19.12
N LEU A 64 -18.37 14.46 18.39
CA LEU A 64 -18.00 13.28 17.63
C LEU A 64 -17.08 13.65 16.46
N ILE A 65 -17.40 14.73 15.73
CA ILE A 65 -16.57 15.28 14.65
C ILE A 65 -15.20 15.73 15.20
N ALA A 66 -15.17 16.42 16.35
CA ALA A 66 -13.95 16.87 16.98
C ALA A 66 -13.04 15.72 17.43
N SER A 67 -13.62 14.59 17.88
CA SER A 67 -12.85 13.39 18.23
C SER A 67 -12.22 12.69 17.02
N MET A 68 -12.80 12.86 15.83
CA MET A 68 -12.29 12.30 14.57
C MET A 68 -11.30 13.23 13.86
N GLU A 69 -11.25 14.50 14.26
CA GLU A 69 -10.26 15.44 13.76
C GLU A 69 -8.90 15.07 14.34
N GLU A 70 -8.21 14.15 13.66
CA GLU A 70 -6.84 13.80 14.02
C GLU A 70 -6.02 15.09 14.05
N PRO A 71 -5.30 15.38 15.15
CA PRO A 71 -4.43 16.55 15.20
C PRO A 71 -3.49 16.44 14.01
N ARG A 72 -3.59 17.39 13.08
CA ARG A 72 -2.66 17.49 11.95
C ARG A 72 -1.30 17.79 12.53
N ASP A 73 -0.54 16.75 12.84
CA ASP A 73 0.82 16.88 13.33
C ASP A 73 1.73 17.22 12.14
N VAL A 74 1.63 18.49 11.73
CA VAL A 74 2.40 19.09 10.64
C VAL A 74 3.90 18.92 10.92
N ASP A 75 4.27 18.96 12.21
CA ASP A 75 5.63 18.78 12.69
C ASP A 75 6.12 17.34 12.53
N ALA A 76 5.31 16.33 12.86
CA ALA A 76 5.65 14.93 12.57
C ALA A 76 5.78 14.67 11.08
N LYS A 77 4.90 15.23 10.23
CA LYS A 77 5.00 15.07 8.77
C LYS A 77 6.28 15.70 8.22
N ARG A 78 6.63 16.91 8.70
CA ARG A 78 7.88 17.60 8.33
C ARG A 78 9.12 16.85 8.81
N ARG A 79 9.11 16.33 10.05
CA ARG A 79 10.20 15.51 10.61
C ARG A 79 10.45 14.26 9.78
N ARG A 80 9.39 13.55 9.38
CA ARG A 80 9.49 12.35 8.52
C ARG A 80 10.08 12.68 7.17
N ALA A 81 9.58 13.73 6.50
CA ALA A 81 10.10 14.16 5.22
C ALA A 81 11.60 14.53 5.29
N ALA A 82 12.01 15.21 6.36
CA ALA A 82 13.42 15.53 6.62
C ALA A 82 14.26 14.25 6.81
N ILE A 83 13.80 13.30 7.62
CA ILE A 83 14.48 12.01 7.84
C ILE A 83 14.64 11.24 6.51
N THR A 84 13.57 11.16 5.70
CA THR A 84 13.62 10.52 4.38
C THR A 84 14.62 11.20 3.45
N ALA A 85 14.64 12.53 3.42
CA ALA A 85 15.59 13.29 2.60
C ALA A 85 17.05 13.04 3.04
N VAL A 86 17.32 13.00 4.35
CA VAL A 86 18.64 12.68 4.90
C VAL A 86 19.07 11.26 4.53
N ALA A 87 18.18 10.28 4.66
CA ALA A 87 18.46 8.89 4.28
C ALA A 87 18.80 8.76 2.78
N VAL A 88 18.05 9.45 1.90
CA VAL A 88 18.32 9.46 0.46
C VAL A 88 19.66 10.15 0.15
N ALA A 89 19.96 11.26 0.81
CA ALA A 89 21.24 11.94 0.66
C ALA A 89 22.42 11.02 1.08
N LEU A 90 22.28 10.28 2.18
CA LEU A 90 23.25 9.29 2.64
C LEU A 90 23.49 8.17 1.61
N TYR A 91 22.45 7.70 0.91
CA TYR A 91 22.62 6.72 -0.16
C TYR A 91 23.40 7.26 -1.35
N ILE A 92 23.09 8.48 -1.78
CA ILE A 92 23.78 9.11 -2.92
C ILE A 92 25.23 9.41 -2.56
N LEU A 93 25.50 9.80 -1.30
CA LEU A 93 26.84 10.10 -0.80
C LEU A 93 27.67 8.83 -0.58
N SER A 94 27.05 7.69 -0.28
CA SER A 94 27.76 6.46 0.12
C SER A 94 28.77 5.97 -0.95
N PRO A 95 28.42 5.80 -2.24
CA PRO A 95 29.39 5.45 -3.29
C PRO A 95 30.50 6.49 -3.48
N PHE A 96 30.19 7.77 -3.26
CA PHE A 96 31.18 8.85 -3.38
C PHE A 96 32.23 8.77 -2.26
N LEU A 97 31.83 8.47 -1.03
CA LEU A 97 32.77 8.27 0.09
C LEU A 97 33.66 7.04 -0.11
N PHE A 98 33.11 5.97 -0.70
CA PHE A 98 33.88 4.79 -1.08
C PHE A 98 34.96 5.14 -2.10
N LEU A 99 34.57 5.83 -3.19
CA LEU A 99 35.48 6.23 -4.26
C LEU A 99 36.61 7.14 -3.76
N VAL A 100 36.30 8.12 -2.91
CA VAL A 100 37.31 9.02 -2.32
C VAL A 100 38.24 8.27 -1.36
N GLY A 101 37.72 7.33 -0.57
CA GLY A 101 38.50 6.53 0.37
C GLY A 101 39.49 5.58 -0.31
N GLU A 102 39.09 5.02 -1.45
CA GLU A 102 39.94 4.16 -2.29
C GLU A 102 41.01 4.97 -3.02
N GLU A 103 40.62 6.05 -3.71
CA GLU A 103 41.49 6.79 -4.63
C GLU A 103 42.46 7.76 -3.90
N LEU A 104 42.01 8.44 -2.84
CA LEU A 104 42.78 9.51 -2.21
C LEU A 104 43.59 9.04 -0.99
N PHE A 105 43.09 8.04 -0.26
CA PHE A 105 43.65 7.61 1.03
C PHE A 105 44.17 6.17 1.03
N HIS A 106 43.92 5.38 -0.03
CA HIS A 106 44.28 3.96 -0.12
C HIS A 106 43.77 3.12 1.07
N LEU A 107 42.64 3.50 1.68
CA LEU A 107 42.05 2.83 2.84
C LEU A 107 40.90 1.91 2.41
N GLU A 108 41.20 0.92 1.56
CA GLU A 108 40.20 0.05 0.92
C GLU A 108 39.25 -0.62 1.93
N MET A 109 39.79 -1.24 2.98
CA MET A 109 38.97 -1.89 4.01
C MET A 109 38.09 -0.88 4.76
N LEU A 110 38.64 0.29 5.11
CA LEU A 110 37.89 1.32 5.85
C LEU A 110 36.76 1.91 4.99
N GLY A 111 37.04 2.16 3.70
CA GLY A 111 36.05 2.67 2.74
C GLY A 111 34.87 1.71 2.57
N MET A 112 35.15 0.40 2.50
CA MET A 112 34.10 -0.62 2.44
C MET A 112 33.23 -0.64 3.71
N PHE A 113 33.84 -0.59 4.90
CA PHE A 113 33.07 -0.54 6.16
C PHE A 113 32.20 0.73 6.28
N LEU A 114 32.73 1.88 5.85
CA LEU A 114 31.96 3.14 5.82
C LEU A 114 30.80 3.07 4.82
N PHE A 115 31.02 2.51 3.64
CA PHE A 115 30.00 2.33 2.60
C PHE A 115 28.80 1.51 3.11
N PHE A 116 29.08 0.31 3.66
CA PHE A 116 28.03 -0.55 4.21
C PHE A 116 27.41 0.06 5.48
N GLY A 117 28.18 0.78 6.30
CA GLY A 117 27.68 1.49 7.46
C GLY A 117 26.67 2.58 7.10
N CYS A 118 26.97 3.43 6.11
CA CYS A 118 26.06 4.47 5.63
C CYS A 118 24.75 3.88 5.08
N ILE A 119 24.83 2.76 4.35
CA ILE A 119 23.65 2.03 3.84
C ILE A 119 22.81 1.47 5.01
N ALA A 120 23.45 0.88 6.02
CA ALA A 120 22.74 0.34 7.18
C ALA A 120 22.01 1.44 7.97
N VAL A 121 22.64 2.60 8.16
CA VAL A 121 22.01 3.75 8.84
C VAL A 121 20.86 4.32 8.01
N ALA A 122 21.04 4.46 6.69
CA ALA A 122 19.99 4.96 5.79
C ALA A 122 18.79 4.02 5.72
N THR A 123 19.00 2.69 5.62
CA THR A 123 17.92 1.69 5.68
C THR A 123 17.18 1.74 7.00
N ALA A 124 17.89 1.77 8.14
CA ALA A 124 17.27 1.86 9.46
C ALA A 124 16.39 3.12 9.62
N MET A 125 16.86 4.26 9.11
CA MET A 125 16.08 5.51 9.07
C MET A 125 14.77 5.36 8.27
N LEU A 126 14.83 4.76 7.08
CA LEU A 126 13.63 4.58 6.25
C LEU A 126 12.64 3.61 6.86
N ILE A 127 13.12 2.51 7.45
CA ILE A 127 12.26 1.54 8.16
C ILE A 127 11.56 2.22 9.33
N TYR A 128 12.28 3.03 10.12
CA TYR A 128 11.70 3.78 11.22
C TYR A 128 10.60 4.77 10.76
N VAL A 129 10.83 5.50 9.67
CA VAL A 129 9.82 6.41 9.09
C VAL A 129 8.61 5.64 8.57
N HIS A 130 8.82 4.48 7.95
CA HIS A 130 7.75 3.63 7.44
C HIS A 130 6.89 3.09 8.58
N MET A 131 7.51 2.51 9.62
CA MET A 131 6.81 1.95 10.78
C MET A 131 6.05 2.99 11.59
N THR A 132 6.50 4.25 11.57
CA THR A 132 5.81 5.31 12.31
C THR A 132 4.67 5.93 11.52
N LYS A 133 4.49 5.63 10.22
CA LYS A 133 3.44 6.24 9.37
C LYS A 133 2.06 5.78 9.86
N PRO A 134 1.21 6.67 10.41
CA PRO A 134 -0.16 6.29 10.69
C PRO A 134 -0.81 5.94 9.35
N GLU A 135 -1.56 4.84 9.32
CA GLU A 135 -2.39 4.44 8.19
C GLU A 135 -3.55 5.43 8.04
N THR A 136 -3.25 6.66 7.63
CA THR A 136 -4.25 7.64 7.23
C THR A 136 -4.24 7.77 5.72
N ASN A 137 -5.01 6.90 5.08
CA ASN A 137 -5.50 7.11 3.72
C ASN A 137 -6.91 6.48 3.59
N PRO A 138 -7.97 7.23 3.91
CA PRO A 138 -9.34 6.75 3.72
C PRO A 138 -9.79 6.71 2.24
N GLU A 139 -9.01 7.24 1.29
CA GLU A 139 -9.19 6.94 -0.15
C GLU A 139 -8.72 5.53 -0.53
N GLU A 140 -7.88 4.90 0.31
CA GLU A 140 -7.38 3.57 0.02
C GLU A 140 -8.41 2.49 0.27
N THR A 141 -9.52 2.67 0.98
CA THR A 141 -10.45 1.56 1.28
C THR A 141 -11.11 0.99 0.01
N MET A 142 -11.53 1.83 -0.94
CA MET A 142 -12.12 1.39 -2.20
C MET A 142 -11.06 0.87 -3.20
N VAL A 143 -9.88 1.49 -3.21
CA VAL A 143 -8.72 1.04 -4.00
C VAL A 143 -8.08 -0.20 -3.37
N GLU A 144 -8.25 -0.43 -2.08
CA GLU A 144 -7.82 -1.61 -1.33
C GLU A 144 -8.74 -2.76 -1.61
N ASP A 145 -10.05 -2.57 -1.73
CA ASP A 145 -10.94 -3.66 -2.13
C ASP A 145 -10.75 -4.00 -3.61
N PHE A 146 -10.47 -3.01 -4.47
CA PHE A 146 -9.99 -3.24 -5.83
C PHE A 146 -8.59 -3.86 -5.88
N LYS A 147 -7.65 -3.43 -5.02
CA LYS A 147 -6.29 -4.00 -4.91
C LYS A 147 -6.33 -5.38 -4.28
N LYS A 148 -7.25 -5.69 -3.36
CA LYS A 148 -7.50 -6.99 -2.71
C LYS A 148 -8.11 -7.93 -3.71
N TRP A 149 -9.09 -7.48 -4.49
CA TRP A 149 -9.61 -8.21 -5.65
C TRP A 149 -8.51 -8.45 -6.69
N ARG A 150 -7.69 -7.45 -7.02
CA ARG A 150 -6.53 -7.61 -7.91
C ARG A 150 -5.43 -8.47 -7.29
N ARG A 151 -5.23 -8.46 -5.96
CA ARG A 151 -4.30 -9.33 -5.21
C ARG A 151 -4.82 -10.75 -5.14
N GLN A 152 -6.14 -10.94 -5.08
CA GLN A 152 -6.82 -12.24 -5.02
C GLN A 152 -6.84 -12.87 -6.41
N SER A 153 -7.15 -12.09 -7.45
CA SER A 153 -6.96 -12.46 -8.85
C SER A 153 -5.47 -12.73 -9.15
N ALA A 154 -4.56 -11.89 -8.67
CA ALA A 154 -3.13 -12.09 -8.77
C ALA A 154 -2.61 -13.22 -7.87
N ARG A 155 -3.34 -13.70 -6.86
CA ARG A 155 -2.95 -14.85 -6.03
C ARG A 155 -3.14 -16.16 -6.82
N SER A 156 -4.13 -16.19 -7.71
CA SER A 156 -4.30 -17.28 -8.68
C SER A 156 -3.23 -17.23 -9.79
N GLU A 157 -2.90 -16.04 -10.32
CA GLU A 157 -1.74 -15.87 -11.23
C GLU A 157 -0.39 -16.09 -10.53
N ALA A 158 -0.26 -15.78 -9.22
CA ALA A 158 0.99 -15.93 -8.47
C ALA A 158 1.33 -17.40 -8.19
N ALA A 159 0.36 -18.31 -8.18
CA ALA A 159 0.66 -19.74 -8.13
C ALA A 159 1.41 -20.19 -9.41
N GLN A 160 1.03 -19.65 -10.58
CA GLN A 160 1.73 -19.87 -11.85
C GLN A 160 3.04 -19.05 -11.93
N GLY A 161 3.03 -17.80 -11.45
CA GLY A 161 4.16 -16.87 -11.46
C GLY A 161 5.30 -17.24 -10.50
N SER A 162 5.00 -17.89 -9.36
CA SER A 162 6.01 -18.34 -8.39
C SER A 162 6.87 -19.48 -8.92
N LEU A 163 6.33 -20.36 -9.74
CA LEU A 163 7.10 -21.44 -10.37
C LEU A 163 7.95 -20.89 -11.51
N ARG A 164 7.41 -19.94 -12.28
CA ARG A 164 8.13 -19.27 -13.36
C ARG A 164 9.29 -18.42 -12.84
N SER A 165 9.10 -17.69 -11.73
CA SER A 165 10.18 -16.91 -11.11
C SER A 165 11.27 -17.81 -10.53
N ALA A 166 10.91 -18.93 -9.91
CA ALA A 166 11.86 -19.93 -9.44
C ALA A 166 12.66 -20.56 -10.60
N PHE A 167 12.00 -20.88 -11.72
CA PHE A 167 12.66 -21.42 -12.92
C PHE A 167 13.71 -20.44 -13.46
N TRP A 168 13.38 -19.16 -13.62
CA TRP A 168 14.35 -18.16 -14.08
C TRP A 168 15.52 -17.99 -13.11
N LEU A 169 15.29 -18.09 -11.80
CA LEU A 169 16.35 -18.04 -10.80
C LEU A 169 17.30 -19.25 -10.93
N ILE A 170 16.76 -20.45 -11.14
CA ILE A 170 17.55 -21.66 -11.39
C ILE A 170 18.37 -21.51 -12.69
N VAL A 171 17.77 -20.98 -13.76
CA VAL A 171 18.47 -20.69 -15.02
C VAL A 171 19.65 -19.74 -14.80
N VAL A 172 19.48 -18.70 -13.99
CA VAL A 172 20.55 -17.75 -13.64
C VAL A 172 21.65 -18.43 -12.83
N VAL A 173 21.31 -19.28 -11.85
CA VAL A 173 22.29 -20.04 -11.07
C VAL A 173 23.10 -20.98 -11.96
N ILE A 174 22.44 -21.69 -12.88
CA ILE A 174 23.11 -22.56 -13.86
C ILE A 174 24.00 -21.75 -14.79
N TYR A 175 23.52 -20.61 -15.29
CA TYR A 175 24.29 -19.70 -16.14
C TYR A 175 25.59 -19.27 -15.45
N PHE A 176 25.52 -18.81 -14.20
CA PHE A 176 26.72 -18.41 -13.47
C PHE A 176 27.64 -19.60 -13.19
N GLY A 177 27.10 -20.73 -12.74
CA GLY A 177 27.90 -21.94 -12.48
C GLY A 177 28.68 -22.42 -13.71
N VAL A 178 28.02 -22.47 -14.87
CA VAL A 178 28.65 -22.87 -16.15
C VAL A 178 29.61 -21.78 -16.65
N SER A 179 29.22 -20.50 -16.57
CA SER A 179 30.05 -19.39 -17.06
C SER A 179 31.35 -19.26 -16.28
N PHE A 180 31.31 -19.40 -14.96
CA PHE A 180 32.51 -19.34 -14.12
C PHE A 180 33.37 -20.60 -14.23
N TYR A 181 32.77 -21.79 -14.31
CA TYR A 181 33.52 -23.06 -14.36
C TYR A 181 34.26 -23.24 -15.70
N PHE A 182 33.62 -22.87 -16.82
CA PHE A 182 34.21 -23.06 -18.15
C PHE A 182 34.88 -21.79 -18.71
N GLY A 183 34.62 -20.61 -18.15
CA GLY A 183 35.14 -19.33 -18.65
C GLY A 183 34.55 -18.91 -20.01
N ILE A 184 33.46 -19.55 -20.44
CA ILE A 184 32.87 -19.39 -21.78
C ILE A 184 31.76 -18.34 -21.78
N TRP A 185 32.11 -17.10 -21.43
CA TRP A 185 31.16 -15.99 -21.35
C TRP A 185 30.50 -15.64 -22.69
N GLY A 186 31.21 -15.87 -23.81
CA GLY A 186 30.71 -15.56 -25.15
C GLY A 186 29.59 -16.49 -25.66
N TYR A 187 29.44 -17.68 -25.08
CA TYR A 187 28.45 -18.67 -25.53
C TYR A 187 27.46 -19.08 -24.42
N SER A 188 27.76 -18.78 -23.15
CA SER A 188 26.90 -19.16 -22.02
C SER A 188 25.53 -18.49 -22.03
N TRP A 189 25.38 -17.37 -22.74
CA TRP A 189 24.10 -16.70 -22.91
C TRP A 189 23.06 -17.53 -23.70
N LEU A 190 23.50 -18.57 -24.45
CA LEU A 190 22.59 -19.51 -25.14
C LEU A 190 21.66 -20.24 -24.16
N ILE A 191 22.06 -20.38 -22.89
CA ILE A 191 21.25 -20.98 -21.83
C ILE A 191 19.94 -20.20 -21.64
N PHE A 192 19.95 -18.87 -21.84
CA PHE A 192 18.74 -18.06 -21.74
C PHE A 192 17.76 -18.28 -22.91
N ILE A 193 18.27 -18.50 -24.13
CA ILE A 193 17.41 -18.84 -25.27
C ILE A 193 16.74 -20.19 -25.04
N ILE A 194 17.50 -21.18 -24.57
CA ILE A 194 16.98 -22.51 -24.25
C ILE A 194 15.94 -22.42 -23.11
N GLY A 195 16.24 -21.65 -22.05
CA GLY A 195 15.31 -21.40 -20.94
C GLY A 195 14.00 -20.76 -21.40
N ALA A 196 14.07 -19.75 -22.29
CA ALA A 196 12.88 -19.11 -22.84
C ALA A 196 12.05 -20.06 -23.73
N ALA A 197 12.69 -20.94 -24.49
CA ALA A 197 11.98 -21.94 -25.30
C ALA A 197 11.24 -22.97 -24.44
N ILE A 198 11.88 -23.45 -23.36
CA ILE A 198 11.27 -24.37 -22.39
C ILE A 198 10.07 -23.71 -21.70
N ASP A 199 10.21 -22.45 -21.29
CA ASP A 199 9.13 -21.66 -20.67
C ASP A 199 7.88 -21.61 -21.57
N ARG A 200 8.05 -21.37 -22.88
CA ARG A 200 6.94 -21.34 -23.85
C ARG A 200 6.29 -22.70 -24.07
N LEU A 201 7.07 -23.79 -24.08
CA LEU A 201 6.53 -25.15 -24.20
C LEU A 201 5.71 -25.55 -22.98
N VAL A 202 6.21 -25.24 -21.78
CA VAL A 202 5.50 -25.52 -20.52
C VAL A 202 4.20 -24.72 -20.44
N SER A 203 4.23 -23.42 -20.79
CA SER A 203 3.01 -22.62 -20.86
C SER A 203 2.01 -23.14 -21.91
N GLY A 204 2.48 -23.58 -23.07
CA GLY A 204 1.63 -24.14 -24.12
C GLY A 204 0.97 -25.47 -23.71
N LEU A 205 1.70 -26.35 -23.03
CA LEU A 205 1.16 -27.63 -22.54
C LEU A 205 0.14 -27.45 -21.42
N TRP A 206 0.31 -26.43 -20.56
CA TRP A 206 -0.64 -26.16 -19.48
C TRP A 206 -1.98 -25.65 -20.02
N HIS A 207 -1.95 -24.74 -21.00
CA HIS A 207 -3.17 -24.25 -21.66
C HIS A 207 -3.94 -25.37 -22.37
N LEU A 208 -3.23 -26.30 -23.04
CA LEU A 208 -3.87 -27.46 -23.67
C LEU A 208 -4.50 -28.45 -22.68
N LYS A 209 -4.03 -28.46 -21.43
CA LYS A 209 -4.58 -29.32 -20.37
C LYS A 209 -5.82 -28.70 -19.72
N GLU A 210 -5.88 -27.37 -19.60
CA GLU A 210 -7.05 -26.65 -19.08
C GLU A 210 -8.23 -26.68 -20.06
N ASP A 211 -7.98 -26.66 -21.38
CA ASP A 211 -9.03 -26.74 -22.41
C ASP A 211 -9.62 -28.16 -22.61
N GLY A 212 -9.03 -29.20 -22.01
CA GLY A 212 -9.45 -30.60 -22.17
C GLY A 212 -10.36 -31.14 -21.06
N ASP A 213 -10.60 -30.35 -20.00
CA ASP A 213 -11.40 -30.70 -18.82
C ASP A 213 -12.77 -29.98 -18.77
N GLU A 214 -13.17 -29.24 -19.81
CA GLU A 214 -14.55 -28.75 -20.06
C GLU A 214 -15.36 -29.72 -20.96
#